data_AF-A0A7D4CNI3-F1
#
_entry.id   AF-A0A7D4CNI3-F1
#
_cell.length_a   1.000
_cell.length_b   1.000
_cell.length_c   1.000
_cell.angle_alpha   90.00
_cell.angle_beta   90.00
_cell.angle_gamma   90.00
#
_symmetry.space_group_name_H-M   'P 1'
#
loop_
_entity.id
_entity.type
_entity.pdbx_description
1 polymer ?
#
loop_
_entity_poly.entity_id
_entity_poly.type
_entity_poly.pdbx_seq_one_letter_code
_entity_poly.pdbx_strand_id
1 'polypeptide(L)' 'MEDQAKSYRLVNLQNRSDILDKISQAEQEISQVLDGQVALIAYIRDMEKD' A
#
# COMPACT_ATOMS: atom_id res chain seq x y z
N MET A 1 13.23 24.84 1.46
CA MET A 1 12.56 23.63 1.96
C MET A 1 12.59 22.66 0.80
N GLU A 2 13.56 21.75 0.81
CA GLU A 2 13.77 20.80 -0.28
C GLU A 2 12.67 19.73 -0.18
N ASP A 3 11.69 19.84 -1.06
CA ASP A 3 10.75 18.76 -1.38
C ASP A 3 11.60 17.63 -1.97
N GLN A 4 12.09 16.74 -1.10
CA GLN A 4 12.53 15.42 -1.52
C GLN A 4 11.32 14.77 -2.16
N ALA A 5 11.21 14.91 -3.48
CA ALA A 5 10.24 14.23 -4.32
C ALA A 5 10.48 12.74 -4.13
N LYS A 6 9.83 12.17 -3.11
CA LYS A 6 9.91 10.75 -2.78
C LYS A 6 9.46 10.03 -4.05
N SER A 7 10.41 9.36 -4.70
CA SER A 7 10.15 8.58 -5.91
C SER A 7 9.26 7.40 -5.54
N TYR A 8 7.95 7.59 -5.61
CA TYR A 8 6.97 6.53 -5.44
C TYR A 8 6.79 5.83 -6.78
N ARG A 9 6.96 4.50 -6.79
CA ARG A 9 6.71 3.69 -7.98
C ARG A 9 5.36 2.99 -7.83
N LEU A 10 4.48 3.18 -8.83
CA LEU A 10 3.32 2.34 -9.03
C LEU A 10 3.80 0.95 -9.47
N VAL A 11 3.44 -0.07 -8.70
CA VAL A 11 3.81 -1.46 -9.00
C VAL A 11 2.57 -2.22 -9.39
N ASN A 12 2.65 -2.96 -10.50
CA ASN A 12 1.58 -3.85 -10.91
C ASN A 12 1.58 -5.11 -10.01
N LEU A 13 0.50 -5.30 -9.25
CA LEU A 13 0.32 -6.43 -8.34
C LEU A 13 -0.44 -7.61 -8.96
N GLN A 14 -0.76 -7.57 -10.25
CA GLN A 14 -1.58 -8.60 -10.93
C GLN A 14 -1.08 -10.03 -10.72
N ASN A 15 0.23 -10.23 -10.60
CA ASN A 15 0.85 -11.55 -10.37
C ASN A 15 1.37 -11.73 -8.94
N ARG A 16 0.93 -10.91 -7.99
CA ARG A 16 1.35 -10.93 -6.58
C ARG A 16 0.14 -11.16 -5.68
N SER A 17 -0.54 -12.29 -5.89
CA SER A 17 -1.70 -12.71 -5.12
C SER A 17 -1.45 -12.67 -3.61
N ASP A 18 -0.26 -13.05 -3.13
CA ASP A 18 0.10 -12.99 -1.71
C ASP A 18 0.08 -11.56 -1.13
N ILE A 19 0.44 -10.56 -1.94
CA ILE A 19 0.41 -9.15 -1.53
C ILE A 19 -1.04 -8.64 -1.55
N LEU A 20 -1.81 -9.02 -2.57
CA LEU A 20 -3.22 -8.65 -2.67
C LEU A 20 -4.02 -9.23 -1.48
N ASP A 21 -3.78 -10.48 -1.11
CA ASP A 21 -4.42 -11.13 0.05
C ASP A 21 -4.15 -10.35 1.35
N LYS A 22 -2.90 -9.94 1.57
CA LYS A 22 -2.52 -9.11 2.72
C LYS A 22 -3.19 -7.75 2.72
N ILE A 23 -3.31 -7.10 1.56
CA ILE A 23 -3.99 -5.81 1.44
C ILE A 23 -5.48 -5.98 1.75
N SER A 24 -6.13 -7.00 1.19
CA SER A 24 -7.55 -7.28 1.44
C SER A 24 -7.82 -7.65 2.90
N GLN A 25 -6.92 -8.41 3.54
CA GLN A 25 -7.02 -8.71 4.96
C GLN A 25 -6.95 -7.43 5.81
N ALA A 26 -5.99 -6.54 5.52
CA ALA A 26 -5.87 -5.26 6.20
C ALA A 26 -7.10 -4.36 5.96
N GLU A 27 -7.65 -4.34 4.74
CA GLU A 27 -8.90 -3.64 4.42
C GLU A 27 -10.06 -4.14 5.28
N GLN A 28 -10.21 -5.47 5.43
CA GLN A 28 -11.25 -6.06 6.27
C GLN A 28 -11.08 -5.72 7.75
N GLU A 29 -9.87 -5.84 8.29
CA GLU A 29 -9.60 -5.53 9.70
C GLU A 29 -9.91 -4.06 10.01
N ILE A 30 -9.49 -3.14 9.14
CA ILE A 30 -9.72 -1.70 9.34
C ILE A 30 -11.19 -1.35 9.12
N SER A 31 -11.85 -1.97 8.14
CA SER A 31 -13.29 -1.83 7.90
C SER A 31 -14.12 -2.22 9.13
N GLN A 32 -13.74 -3.30 9.82
CA GLN A 32 -14.39 -3.71 11.08
C GLN A 32 -14.16 -2.72 12.23
N VAL A 33 -12.97 -2.13 12.32
CA VAL A 33 -12.65 -1.15 13.37
C VAL A 33 -13.39 0.18 13.14
N LEU A 34 -13.54 0.59 11.88
CA LEU A 34 -14.15 1.86 11.51
C LEU A 34 -15.66 1.76 11.23
N ASP A 35 -16.24 0.55 11.29
CA ASP A 35 -17.63 0.25 10.94
C ASP A 35 -18.03 0.86 9.58
N GLY A 36 -17.16 0.70 8.58
CA GLY A 36 -17.31 1.40 7.31
C GLY A 36 -16.42 0.87 6.19
N GLN A 37 -16.76 1.20 4.94
CA GLN A 37 -15.99 0.75 3.78
C GLN A 37 -14.67 1.52 3.68
N VAL A 38 -13.56 0.79 3.61
CA VAL A 38 -12.20 1.32 3.56
C VAL A 38 -11.52 0.83 2.29
N ALA A 39 -10.74 1.71 1.67
CA ALA A 39 -9.85 1.37 0.56
C ALA A 39 -8.41 1.69 0.98
N LEU A 40 -7.48 0.74 0.80
CA LEU A 40 -6.06 0.96 1.09
C LEU A 40 -5.26 1.25 -0.18
N ILE A 41 -4.38 2.25 -0.09
CA ILE A 41 -3.37 2.53 -1.11
C ILE A 41 -2.00 2.19 -0.53
N ALA A 42 -1.39 1.12 -1.04
CA ALA A 42 -0.05 0.69 -0.63
C ALA A 42 1.02 1.37 -1.49
N TYR A 43 2.06 1.90 -0.84
CA TYR A 43 3.20 2.53 -1.51
C TYR A 43 4.48 1.76 -1.19
N ILE A 44 5.29 1.51 -2.22
CA ILE A 44 6.65 1.00 -2.03
C ILE A 44 7.58 2.21 -2.10
N ARG A 45 8.28 2.45 -0.99
CA ARG A 45 9.37 3.43 -0.97
C ARG A 45 10.59 2.76 -1.56
N ASP A 46 11.11 3.32 -2.64
CA ASP A 46 12.43 2.95 -3.14
C ASP A 46 13.43 3.37 -2.06
N MET A 47 13.97 2.40 -1.32
CA MET A 47 15.14 2.65 -0.49
C MET A 47 16.30 2.60 -1.47
N GLU A 48 16.75 3.78 -1.92
CA GLU A 48 18.06 3.87 -2.57
C GLU A 48 19.06 3.16 -1.66
N LYS A 49 19.72 2.15 -2.23
CA LYS A 49 20.77 1.39 -1.57
C LYS A 49 21.97 2.33 -1.41
N ASP A 50 22.08 2.97 -0.26
CA ASP A 50 23.33 3.57 0.21
C ASP A 50 24.12 2.54 1.02
#